data_AF-A0A1M5XKA6-F1
#
_entry.id   AF-A0A1M5XKA6-F1
#
_cell.length_a   1.000
_cell.length_b   1.000
_cell.length_c   1.000
_cell.angle_alpha   90.00
_cell.angle_beta   90.00
_cell.angle_gamma   90.00
#
_symmetry.space_group_name_H-M   'P 1'
#
loop_
_entity.id
_entity.type
_entity.pdbx_description
1 polymer ?
#
loop_
_entity_poly.entity_id
_entity_poly.type
_entity_poly.pdbx_seq_one_letter_code
_entity_poly.pdbx_strand_id
1 'polypeptide(L)'
;MNRKRRRRKLKKRAWVLLAVILLGIGTIIFSITGGDSSPSEAKKEAEQNLPMLTKDSVKELTEQAEDVLKHVASSGASPEATEELSQFITQSEQTKVNDEVLEGYWQQLTICLKAISSYREPKTEEKALGKVYPAYLTALENLKETHPSLDMEEIDPYHWFYAAAANYEQGQQKEGQITLSMVGDTSFGTYPEAPNHLQFDTVFKKKNGDNQYVFKNSLPWFHSDDYTVINAESAFTTETEAQDKKWRIKSHPTYAAFLPASGVEAANLANNHTMDYFEAGYEDTLEAFKKHDVAVFNEDMPLTKNINGMETVFLGYDYRYRKSTDSYLQHIIQDVQTYKKEDNLVIVNMHWGIEYMETPATYQTKFGHAIIDAGADIIIGHHPHRLQSVEKYNGKYIIYSMGDYAFGADPTLKSRQTAIFRLTFAKENNAVITKGLRIVPTLENSNDSETENNYQPLPVFGKDAKDIVDELVRISSIIPNGVTEYDYFDPFLDM
;
A
#
# COMPACT_ATOMS: atom_id res chain seq x y z
N MET A 1 -44.27 -31.92 -18.54
CA MET A 1 -43.80 -33.04 -17.69
C MET A 1 -42.32 -33.32 -18.04
N ASN A 2 -41.30 -33.19 -17.21
CA ASN A 2 -41.15 -32.55 -15.92
C ASN A 2 -39.65 -32.18 -15.78
N ARG A 3 -39.32 -30.90 -15.98
CA ARG A 3 -38.00 -30.26 -15.83
C ARG A 3 -37.56 -30.12 -14.36
N LYS A 4 -38.00 -31.03 -13.47
CA LYS A 4 -37.94 -30.86 -12.00
C LYS A 4 -37.05 -31.83 -11.22
N ARG A 5 -36.21 -32.67 -11.86
CA ARG A 5 -35.45 -33.70 -11.11
C ARG A 5 -33.92 -33.76 -11.23
N ARG A 6 -33.27 -32.79 -11.89
CA ARG A 6 -31.79 -32.70 -11.90
C ARG A 6 -31.17 -31.46 -11.25
N ARG A 7 -31.97 -30.63 -10.55
CA ARG A 7 -31.49 -29.51 -9.69
C ARG A 7 -31.44 -29.84 -8.19
N ARG A 8 -31.66 -31.08 -7.79
CA ARG A 8 -31.55 -31.56 -6.40
C ARG A 8 -30.32 -32.44 -6.26
N LYS A 9 -29.13 -31.84 -6.15
CA LYS A 9 -27.95 -32.41 -5.45
C LYS A 9 -26.73 -31.48 -5.33
N LEU A 10 -26.82 -30.20 -5.75
CA LEU A 10 -25.73 -29.22 -5.61
C LEU A 10 -26.12 -27.91 -4.88
N LYS A 11 -27.25 -27.90 -4.15
CA LYS A 11 -27.66 -26.78 -3.27
C LYS A 11 -27.95 -27.24 -1.84
N LYS A 12 -26.96 -27.90 -1.21
CA LYS A 12 -27.04 -28.31 0.20
C LYS A 12 -25.73 -28.09 1.00
N ARG A 13 -24.82 -27.26 0.49
CA ARG A 13 -23.58 -26.86 1.22
C ARG A 13 -23.29 -25.35 1.22
N ALA A 14 -24.26 -24.51 0.86
CA ALA A 14 -24.09 -23.04 0.82
C ALA A 14 -25.20 -22.29 1.60
N TRP A 15 -25.84 -22.93 2.57
CA TRP A 15 -26.88 -22.31 3.42
C TRP A 15 -26.72 -22.74 4.89
N VAL A 16 -25.48 -22.84 5.37
CA VAL A 16 -25.16 -23.07 6.79
C VAL A 16 -24.34 -21.92 7.39
N LEU A 17 -24.06 -20.86 6.62
CA LEU A 17 -23.29 -19.68 7.09
C LEU A 17 -24.07 -18.37 7.03
N LEU A 18 -25.41 -18.45 7.10
CA LEU A 18 -26.30 -17.28 7.14
C LEU A 18 -27.51 -17.54 8.04
N ALA A 19 -27.28 -18.26 9.15
CA ALA A 19 -28.28 -18.58 10.17
C ALA A 19 -27.72 -18.45 11.60
N VAL A 20 -26.78 -17.52 11.81
CA VAL A 20 -26.42 -17.00 13.15
C VAL A 20 -26.73 -15.50 13.25
N ILE A 21 -26.88 -14.80 12.12
CA ILE A 21 -27.36 -13.42 12.08
C ILE A 21 -28.86 -13.44 11.83
N LEU A 22 -29.64 -13.45 12.92
CA LEU A 22 -31.07 -13.12 13.09
C LEU A 22 -31.70 -13.92 14.27
N LEU A 23 -31.00 -13.98 15.40
CA LEU A 23 -31.61 -14.29 16.70
C LEU A 23 -31.35 -13.10 17.61
N GLY A 24 -32.24 -12.10 17.53
CA GLY A 24 -32.14 -10.88 18.33
C GLY A 24 -33.00 -9.71 17.87
N ILE A 25 -33.68 -9.77 16.73
CA ILE A 25 -34.70 -8.77 16.36
C ILE A 25 -36.06 -9.39 16.66
N GLY A 26 -36.55 -9.15 17.88
CA GLY A 26 -37.91 -9.49 18.27
C GLY A 26 -38.90 -8.66 17.45
N THR A 27 -39.45 -9.26 16.40
CA THR A 27 -40.72 -8.83 15.82
C THR A 27 -41.81 -8.94 16.87
N ILE A 28 -42.14 -7.81 17.50
CA ILE A 28 -43.34 -7.64 18.31
C ILE A 28 -44.53 -7.62 17.33
N ILE A 29 -45.18 -8.77 17.16
CA ILE A 29 -46.53 -8.83 16.59
C ILE A 29 -47.49 -8.53 17.75
N PHE A 30 -48.04 -7.32 17.75
CA PHE A 30 -49.07 -6.89 18.71
C PHE A 30 -50.39 -7.59 18.36
N SER A 31 -50.76 -8.63 19.10
CA SER A 31 -52.16 -9.05 19.22
C SER A 31 -52.83 -8.12 20.21
N ILE A 32 -53.77 -7.30 19.72
CA ILE A 32 -54.58 -6.38 20.51
C ILE A 32 -55.48 -7.20 21.45
N THR A 33 -55.12 -7.28 22.73
CA THR A 33 -56.06 -7.37 23.85
C THR A 33 -55.47 -6.60 25.02
N GLY A 34 -56.21 -5.61 25.53
CA GLY A 34 -55.69 -4.49 26.30
C GLY A 34 -55.10 -4.80 27.67
N GLY A 35 -54.24 -3.89 28.10
CA GLY A 35 -53.70 -3.74 29.44
C GLY A 35 -52.78 -2.52 29.46
N ASP A 36 -53.16 -1.48 30.20
CA ASP A 36 -52.39 -0.25 30.42
C ASP A 36 -51.03 -0.57 31.05
N SER A 37 -49.93 -0.25 30.35
CA SER A 37 -48.62 0.00 30.98
C SER A 37 -48.00 1.25 30.36
N SER A 38 -47.49 2.14 31.22
CA SER A 38 -47.03 3.46 30.80
C SER A 38 -45.74 3.40 29.96
N PRO A 39 -45.50 4.32 29.01
CA PRO A 39 -44.29 4.35 28.17
C PRO A 39 -42.96 4.46 28.94
N SER A 40 -42.98 4.79 30.24
CA SER A 40 -41.78 4.99 31.05
C SER A 40 -41.20 3.69 31.62
N GLU A 41 -42.03 2.66 31.82
CA GLU A 41 -41.58 1.36 32.34
C GLU A 41 -41.00 0.48 31.23
N ALA A 42 -41.58 0.53 30.02
CA ALA A 42 -41.06 -0.19 28.85
C ALA A 42 -39.66 0.31 28.41
N LYS A 43 -39.33 1.59 28.61
CA LYS A 43 -37.98 2.12 28.38
C LYS A 43 -36.98 1.66 29.44
N LYS A 44 -37.41 1.55 30.71
CA LYS A 44 -36.57 1.03 31.80
C LYS A 44 -36.33 -0.48 31.71
N GLU A 45 -37.31 -1.25 31.26
CA GLU A 45 -37.15 -2.70 31.02
C GLU A 45 -36.31 -3.01 29.78
N ALA A 46 -36.36 -2.17 28.73
CA ALA A 46 -35.50 -2.30 27.56
C ALA A 46 -34.01 -1.97 27.86
N GLU A 47 -33.75 -1.04 28.78
CA GLU A 47 -32.39 -0.75 29.26
C GLU A 47 -31.81 -1.86 30.16
N GLN A 48 -32.65 -2.73 30.74
CA GLN A 48 -32.24 -3.79 31.67
C GLN A 48 -31.86 -5.12 31.02
N ASN A 49 -32.00 -5.28 29.70
CA ASN A 49 -31.74 -6.54 29.00
C ASN A 49 -30.65 -6.48 27.92
N LEU A 50 -29.79 -5.46 27.94
CA LEU A 50 -28.56 -5.51 27.16
C LEU A 50 -27.61 -6.54 27.81
N PRO A 51 -27.05 -7.50 27.06
CA PRO A 51 -26.13 -8.48 27.62
C PRO A 51 -24.95 -7.74 28.25
N MET A 52 -24.76 -7.90 29.56
CA MET A 52 -23.56 -7.42 30.23
C MET A 52 -22.37 -8.23 29.70
N LEU A 53 -21.24 -7.57 29.45
CA LEU A 53 -20.02 -8.25 29.06
C LEU A 53 -19.63 -9.25 30.13
N THR A 54 -19.60 -10.51 29.70
CA THR A 54 -18.89 -11.58 30.38
C THR A 54 -17.43 -11.56 29.93
N LYS A 55 -16.57 -12.26 30.69
CA LYS A 55 -15.18 -12.50 30.31
C LYS A 55 -15.05 -13.06 28.88
N ASP A 56 -15.90 -14.01 28.52
CA ASP A 56 -15.92 -14.63 27.19
C ASP A 56 -16.35 -13.64 26.10
N SER A 57 -17.33 -12.77 26.41
CA SER A 57 -17.81 -11.75 25.48
C SER A 57 -16.75 -10.68 25.15
N VAL A 58 -15.87 -10.32 26.10
CA VAL A 58 -14.77 -9.37 25.84
C VAL A 58 -13.72 -9.96 24.92
N LYS A 59 -13.41 -11.26 25.08
CA LYS A 59 -12.53 -11.98 24.18
C LYS A 59 -13.08 -12.00 22.76
N GLU A 60 -14.32 -12.46 22.59
CA GLU A 60 -14.99 -12.54 21.28
C GLU A 60 -15.06 -11.18 20.56
N LEU A 61 -15.29 -10.10 21.31
CA LEU A 61 -15.32 -8.76 20.74
C LEU A 61 -13.93 -8.21 20.41
N THR A 62 -12.90 -8.58 21.16
CA THR A 62 -11.51 -8.20 20.83
C THR A 62 -11.07 -8.88 19.53
N GLU A 63 -11.38 -10.17 19.36
CA GLU A 63 -11.15 -10.92 18.11
C GLU A 63 -11.91 -10.27 16.93
N GLN A 64 -13.17 -9.88 17.13
CA GLN A 64 -13.94 -9.15 16.11
C GLN A 64 -13.31 -7.79 15.77
N ALA A 65 -12.86 -7.02 16.76
CA ALA A 65 -12.19 -5.75 16.51
C ALA A 65 -10.92 -5.94 15.68
N GLU A 66 -10.16 -7.00 15.95
CA GLU A 66 -8.98 -7.35 15.16
C GLU A 66 -9.33 -7.67 13.71
N ASP A 67 -10.35 -8.49 13.47
CA ASP A 67 -10.80 -8.85 12.13
C ASP A 67 -11.26 -7.63 11.33
N VAL A 68 -12.00 -6.72 11.97
CA VAL A 68 -12.43 -5.45 11.37
C VAL A 68 -11.23 -4.60 10.99
N LEU A 69 -10.24 -4.45 11.88
CA LEU A 69 -9.04 -3.65 11.60
C LEU A 69 -8.17 -4.27 10.52
N LYS A 70 -8.02 -5.61 10.51
CA LYS A 70 -7.36 -6.34 9.42
C LYS A 70 -8.07 -6.09 8.09
N HIS A 71 -9.39 -6.10 8.06
CA HIS A 71 -10.15 -5.85 6.84
C HIS A 71 -10.01 -4.39 6.38
N VAL A 72 -10.09 -3.43 7.28
CA VAL A 72 -9.88 -2.00 6.98
C VAL A 72 -8.47 -1.78 6.40
N ALA A 73 -7.43 -2.28 7.06
CA ALA A 73 -6.07 -2.18 6.58
C ALA A 73 -5.92 -2.86 5.20
N SER A 74 -6.24 -4.16 5.10
CA SER A 74 -6.00 -4.92 3.87
C SER A 74 -6.84 -4.46 2.67
N SER A 75 -7.97 -3.77 2.89
CA SER A 75 -8.81 -3.24 1.81
C SER A 75 -8.55 -1.78 1.45
N GLY A 76 -7.60 -1.09 2.10
CA GLY A 76 -7.42 0.35 1.92
C GLY A 76 -8.63 1.18 2.36
N ALA A 77 -9.33 0.72 3.41
CA ALA A 77 -10.55 1.34 3.93
C ALA A 77 -11.65 1.47 2.88
N SER A 78 -11.91 0.38 2.16
CA SER A 78 -13.08 0.27 1.28
C SER A 78 -14.38 0.73 1.95
N PRO A 79 -15.40 1.18 1.19
CA PRO A 79 -16.70 1.54 1.75
C PRO A 79 -17.31 0.44 2.62
N GLU A 80 -17.13 -0.82 2.23
CA GLU A 80 -17.60 -2.00 2.96
C GLU A 80 -16.88 -2.16 4.31
N ALA A 81 -15.54 -2.10 4.33
CA ALA A 81 -14.77 -2.22 5.57
C ALA A 81 -15.02 -1.04 6.52
N THR A 82 -15.24 0.16 5.96
CA THR A 82 -15.58 1.36 6.74
C THR A 82 -16.96 1.26 7.39
N GLU A 83 -17.93 0.70 6.67
CA GLU A 83 -19.27 0.44 7.21
C GLU A 83 -19.21 -0.62 8.31
N GLU A 84 -18.42 -1.68 8.12
CA GLU A 84 -18.18 -2.71 9.13
C GLU A 84 -17.58 -2.13 10.42
N LEU A 85 -16.54 -1.28 10.30
CA LEU A 85 -15.96 -0.54 11.42
C LEU A 85 -17.01 0.32 12.12
N SER A 86 -17.87 1.02 11.37
CA SER A 86 -18.92 1.89 11.92
C SER A 86 -19.97 1.10 12.69
N GLN A 87 -20.37 -0.06 12.17
CA GLN A 87 -21.30 -0.98 12.82
C GLN A 87 -20.71 -1.55 14.11
N PHE A 88 -19.44 -1.97 14.08
CA PHE A 88 -18.74 -2.47 15.25
C PHE A 88 -18.57 -1.40 16.33
N ILE A 89 -18.24 -0.16 15.96
CA ILE A 89 -18.20 0.97 16.90
C ILE A 89 -19.58 1.15 17.57
N THR A 90 -20.67 1.14 16.79
CA THR A 90 -22.03 1.27 17.32
C THR A 90 -22.37 0.15 18.31
N GLN A 91 -22.01 -1.10 17.98
CA GLN A 91 -22.16 -2.24 18.88
C GLN A 91 -21.34 -2.05 20.16
N SER A 92 -20.11 -1.53 20.03
CA SER A 92 -19.22 -1.34 21.17
C SER A 92 -19.72 -0.31 22.18
N GLU A 93 -20.34 0.77 21.70
CA GLU A 93 -20.94 1.79 22.55
C GLU A 93 -22.18 1.31 23.32
N GLN A 94 -22.94 0.39 22.75
CA GLN A 94 -24.17 -0.15 23.35
C GLN A 94 -23.91 -1.24 24.39
N THR A 95 -22.65 -1.69 24.48
CA THR A 95 -22.24 -2.80 25.32
C THR A 95 -22.01 -2.34 26.76
N LYS A 96 -22.61 -3.04 27.74
CA LYS A 96 -22.48 -2.71 29.17
C LYS A 96 -21.48 -3.63 29.86
N VAL A 97 -20.65 -3.10 30.76
CA VAL A 97 -19.63 -3.87 31.49
C VAL A 97 -19.85 -3.75 32.99
N ASN A 98 -19.74 -4.86 33.74
CA ASN A 98 -19.97 -4.91 35.18
C ASN A 98 -18.69 -5.34 35.93
N ASP A 99 -17.57 -4.76 35.51
CA ASP A 99 -16.23 -4.90 36.09
C ASP A 99 -15.42 -3.66 35.67
N GLU A 100 -14.81 -2.97 36.63
CA GLU A 100 -14.17 -1.67 36.40
C GLU A 100 -12.95 -1.76 35.45
N VAL A 101 -12.21 -2.88 35.49
CA VAL A 101 -11.01 -3.05 34.65
C VAL A 101 -11.40 -3.44 33.23
N LEU A 102 -12.36 -4.35 33.08
CA LEU A 102 -12.93 -4.68 31.76
C LEU A 102 -13.59 -3.47 31.13
N GLU A 103 -14.29 -2.65 31.93
CA GLU A 103 -14.92 -1.42 31.46
C GLU A 103 -13.87 -0.43 30.97
N GLY A 104 -12.79 -0.22 31.73
CA GLY A 104 -11.69 0.65 31.33
C GLY A 104 -11.03 0.22 30.01
N TYR A 105 -10.72 -1.06 29.86
CA TYR A 105 -10.18 -1.61 28.60
C TYR A 105 -11.15 -1.40 27.43
N TRP A 106 -12.42 -1.77 27.61
CA TRP A 106 -13.44 -1.68 26.57
C TRP A 106 -13.68 -0.23 26.12
N GLN A 107 -13.71 0.71 27.06
CA GLN A 107 -13.82 2.13 26.78
C GLN A 107 -12.62 2.63 25.95
N GLN A 108 -11.39 2.26 26.31
CA GLN A 108 -10.20 2.70 25.56
C GLN A 108 -10.13 2.08 24.16
N LEU A 109 -10.50 0.80 24.02
CA LEU A 109 -10.63 0.17 22.69
C LEU A 109 -11.64 0.93 21.82
N THR A 110 -12.83 1.21 22.37
CA THR A 110 -13.88 1.96 21.68
C THR A 110 -13.42 3.36 21.27
N ILE A 111 -12.67 4.07 22.12
CA ILE A 111 -12.10 5.38 21.82
C ILE A 111 -11.08 5.29 20.68
N CYS A 112 -10.21 4.27 20.67
CA CYS A 112 -9.24 4.07 19.59
C CYS A 112 -9.92 3.77 18.25
N LEU A 113 -10.96 2.94 18.23
CA LEU A 113 -11.73 2.63 17.01
C LEU A 113 -12.39 3.89 16.44
N LYS A 114 -12.97 4.73 17.30
CA LYS A 114 -13.51 6.03 16.90
C LYS A 114 -12.44 6.97 16.36
N ALA A 115 -11.26 7.00 16.98
CA ALA A 115 -10.14 7.78 16.48
C ALA A 115 -9.78 7.32 15.06
N ILE A 116 -9.64 6.01 14.81
CA ILE A 116 -9.43 5.47 13.45
C ILE A 116 -10.53 5.92 12.49
N SER A 117 -11.79 5.69 12.84
CA SER A 117 -12.93 6.04 11.98
C SER A 117 -12.97 7.54 11.63
N SER A 118 -12.50 8.38 12.55
CA SER A 118 -12.45 9.83 12.32
C SER A 118 -11.49 10.21 11.20
N TYR A 119 -10.41 9.45 10.92
CA TYR A 119 -9.41 9.81 9.90
C TYR A 119 -9.97 9.92 8.48
N ARG A 120 -11.23 9.51 8.23
CA ARG A 120 -11.92 9.70 6.96
C ARG A 120 -12.13 11.17 6.55
N GLU A 121 -12.05 12.14 7.46
CA GLU A 121 -12.18 13.55 7.07
C GLU A 121 -10.81 14.21 6.83
N PRO A 122 -10.63 15.00 5.75
CA PRO A 122 -9.38 15.72 5.50
C PRO A 122 -8.95 16.71 6.59
N LYS A 123 -9.85 17.01 7.54
CA LYS A 123 -9.62 17.95 8.66
C LYS A 123 -9.58 17.25 10.01
N THR A 124 -9.59 15.93 10.02
CA THR A 124 -9.49 15.17 11.26
C THR A 124 -8.25 15.58 12.01
N GLU A 125 -8.34 15.52 13.34
CA GLU A 125 -7.18 15.67 14.19
C GLU A 125 -6.14 14.61 13.80
N GLU A 126 -5.14 15.04 13.01
CA GLU A 126 -4.15 14.16 12.34
C GLU A 126 -3.38 13.26 13.34
N LYS A 127 -3.44 13.60 14.63
CA LYS A 127 -2.69 12.96 15.72
C LYS A 127 -3.61 12.34 16.79
N ALA A 128 -4.89 12.16 16.48
CA ALA A 128 -5.85 11.56 17.43
C ALA A 128 -5.38 10.18 17.91
N LEU A 129 -4.94 9.31 17.00
CA LEU A 129 -4.48 7.98 17.36
C LEU A 129 -3.22 8.00 18.23
N GLY A 130 -2.28 8.90 17.94
CA GLY A 130 -1.13 9.10 18.79
C GLY A 130 -1.53 9.38 20.25
N LYS A 131 -2.53 10.24 20.46
CA LYS A 131 -2.96 10.62 21.82
C LYS A 131 -3.69 9.51 22.57
N VAL A 132 -4.44 8.64 21.87
CA VAL A 132 -5.32 7.65 22.52
C VAL A 132 -4.75 6.23 22.53
N TYR A 133 -3.93 5.85 21.55
CA TYR A 133 -3.40 4.49 21.45
C TYR A 133 -2.51 4.10 22.64
N PRO A 134 -1.61 4.96 23.17
CA PRO A 134 -0.86 4.65 24.38
C PRO A 134 -1.76 4.36 25.59
N ALA A 135 -2.90 5.05 25.71
CA ALA A 135 -3.86 4.80 26.79
C ALA A 135 -4.57 3.45 26.64
N TYR A 136 -4.84 3.01 25.41
CA TYR A 136 -5.31 1.64 25.14
C TYR A 136 -4.28 0.59 25.56
N LEU A 137 -3.00 0.79 25.23
CA LEU A 137 -1.94 -0.15 25.63
C LEU A 137 -1.86 -0.26 27.17
N THR A 138 -1.89 0.86 27.88
CA THR A 138 -1.93 0.85 29.36
C THR A 138 -3.17 0.11 29.89
N ALA A 139 -4.34 0.30 29.27
CA ALA A 139 -5.56 -0.40 29.68
C ALA A 139 -5.48 -1.92 29.42
N LEU A 140 -4.88 -2.34 28.30
CA LEU A 140 -4.64 -3.74 27.98
C LEU A 140 -3.68 -4.40 28.97
N GLU A 141 -2.61 -3.72 29.37
CA GLU A 141 -1.67 -4.20 30.40
C GLU A 141 -2.38 -4.42 31.74
N ASN A 142 -3.13 -3.43 32.23
CA ASN A 142 -3.91 -3.53 33.47
C ASN A 142 -4.91 -4.71 33.41
N LEU A 143 -5.52 -4.93 32.25
CA LEU A 143 -6.43 -6.05 32.06
C LEU A 143 -5.69 -7.40 32.14
N LYS A 144 -4.54 -7.54 31.48
CA LYS A 144 -3.70 -8.75 31.55
C LYS A 144 -3.27 -9.07 32.99
N GLU A 145 -2.92 -8.05 33.77
CA GLU A 145 -2.51 -8.22 35.17
C GLU A 145 -3.65 -8.70 36.08
N THR A 146 -4.84 -8.11 35.92
CA THR A 146 -6.00 -8.39 36.79
C THR A 146 -6.81 -9.61 36.35
N HIS A 147 -6.74 -9.96 35.06
CA HIS A 147 -7.50 -11.03 34.45
C HIS A 147 -6.61 -11.98 33.61
N PRO A 148 -5.57 -12.61 34.18
CA PRO A 148 -4.62 -13.44 33.43
C PRO A 148 -5.23 -14.72 32.82
N SER A 149 -6.46 -15.08 33.20
CA SER A 149 -7.20 -16.19 32.60
C SER A 149 -7.89 -15.83 31.28
N LEU A 150 -7.98 -14.53 30.96
CA LEU A 150 -8.48 -14.06 29.67
C LEU A 150 -7.38 -14.23 28.63
N ASP A 151 -7.50 -15.29 27.85
CA ASP A 151 -6.66 -15.52 26.69
C ASP A 151 -7.21 -14.69 25.52
N MET A 152 -6.66 -13.51 25.25
CA MET A 152 -7.10 -12.65 24.15
C MET A 152 -5.97 -12.48 23.14
N GLU A 153 -6.32 -12.49 21.85
CA GLU A 153 -5.39 -12.10 20.80
C GLU A 153 -5.18 -10.58 20.87
N GLU A 154 -3.92 -10.16 20.89
CA GLU A 154 -3.57 -8.74 20.90
C GLU A 154 -3.66 -8.20 19.47
N ILE A 155 -4.38 -7.10 19.31
CA ILE A 155 -4.41 -6.40 18.03
C ILE A 155 -3.05 -5.77 17.80
N ASP A 156 -2.33 -6.31 16.81
CA ASP A 156 -1.01 -5.84 16.41
C ASP A 156 -0.98 -4.31 16.20
N PRO A 157 0.02 -3.58 16.72
CA PRO A 157 0.14 -2.13 16.54
C PRO A 157 0.10 -1.68 15.08
N TYR A 158 0.68 -2.45 14.16
CA TYR A 158 0.63 -2.15 12.74
C TYR A 158 -0.80 -2.23 12.19
N HIS A 159 -1.67 -3.13 12.69
CA HIS A 159 -3.07 -3.15 12.26
C HIS A 159 -3.77 -1.82 12.58
N TRP A 160 -3.55 -1.26 13.77
CA TRP A 160 -4.11 0.04 14.15
C TRP A 160 -3.62 1.17 13.24
N PHE A 161 -2.31 1.24 13.00
CA PHE A 161 -1.73 2.32 12.19
C PHE A 161 -2.08 2.19 10.72
N TYR A 162 -2.13 0.97 10.20
CA TYR A 162 -2.49 0.70 8.82
C TYR A 162 -3.97 0.95 8.57
N ALA A 163 -4.85 0.61 9.51
CA ALA A 163 -6.26 0.95 9.43
C ALA A 163 -6.49 2.48 9.52
N ALA A 164 -5.71 3.19 10.34
CA ALA A 164 -5.76 4.65 10.39
C ALA A 164 -5.28 5.30 9.09
N ALA A 165 -4.15 4.83 8.54
CA ALA A 165 -3.63 5.28 7.26
C ALA A 165 -4.63 5.01 6.13
N ALA A 166 -5.26 3.83 6.11
CA ALA A 166 -6.29 3.48 5.14
C ALA A 166 -7.47 4.47 5.18
N ASN A 167 -8.03 4.74 6.37
CA ASN A 167 -9.12 5.69 6.53
C ASN A 167 -8.71 7.10 6.12
N TYR A 168 -7.49 7.51 6.50
CA TYR A 168 -6.93 8.82 6.15
C TYR A 168 -6.84 9.00 4.65
N GLU A 169 -6.20 8.06 3.95
CA GLU A 169 -5.96 8.14 2.52
C GLU A 169 -7.26 8.06 1.72
N GLN A 170 -8.19 7.19 2.12
CA GLN A 170 -9.53 7.16 1.54
C GLN A 170 -10.28 8.49 1.72
N GLY A 171 -10.08 9.16 2.87
CA GLY A 171 -10.65 10.47 3.16
C GLY A 171 -10.10 11.61 2.31
N GLN A 172 -8.86 11.47 1.80
CA GLN A 172 -8.20 12.48 0.97
C GLN A 172 -8.62 12.46 -0.50
N GLN A 173 -9.26 11.37 -0.95
CA GLN A 173 -9.74 11.25 -2.32
C GLN A 173 -10.75 12.35 -2.65
N LYS A 174 -10.52 13.04 -3.76
CA LYS A 174 -11.34 14.16 -4.24
C LYS A 174 -11.78 13.89 -5.67
N GLU A 175 -13.02 14.24 -5.98
CA GLU A 175 -13.54 14.15 -7.34
C GLU A 175 -12.66 14.98 -8.30
N GLY A 176 -12.31 14.38 -9.44
CA GLY A 176 -11.47 15.01 -10.46
C GLY A 176 -9.97 15.06 -10.14
N GLN A 177 -9.53 14.43 -9.04
CA GLN A 177 -8.12 14.17 -8.77
C GLN A 177 -7.81 12.69 -8.94
N ILE A 178 -6.57 12.39 -9.30
CA ILE A 178 -6.02 11.04 -9.27
C ILE A 178 -4.78 11.02 -8.39
N THR A 179 -4.55 9.93 -7.68
CA THR A 179 -3.37 9.64 -6.89
C THR A 179 -2.71 8.41 -7.45
N LEU A 180 -1.42 8.53 -7.77
CA LEU A 180 -0.60 7.42 -8.24
C LEU A 180 0.40 7.04 -7.16
N SER A 181 0.56 5.76 -6.90
CA SER A 181 1.65 5.25 -6.05
C SER A 181 2.78 4.75 -6.92
N MET A 182 3.95 5.38 -6.78
CA MET A 182 5.19 4.93 -7.39
C MET A 182 6.09 4.36 -6.30
N VAL A 183 6.67 3.19 -6.54
CA VAL A 183 7.63 2.57 -5.62
C VAL A 183 8.93 2.27 -6.32
N GLY A 184 9.97 2.11 -5.51
CA GLY A 184 11.34 1.84 -5.96
C GLY A 184 11.55 0.51 -6.67
N ASP A 185 12.81 0.09 -6.69
CA ASP A 185 13.28 -1.05 -7.46
C ASP A 185 12.75 -2.35 -6.85
N THR A 186 12.17 -3.19 -7.70
CA THR A 186 11.57 -4.46 -7.30
C THR A 186 12.19 -5.60 -8.09
N SER A 187 12.79 -6.56 -7.40
CA SER A 187 13.40 -7.74 -8.00
C SER A 187 12.81 -8.98 -7.35
N PHE A 188 11.84 -9.60 -8.02
CA PHE A 188 11.11 -10.78 -7.56
C PHE A 188 11.73 -12.07 -8.08
N GLY A 189 13.05 -12.15 -8.09
CA GLY A 189 13.75 -13.24 -8.76
C GLY A 189 14.98 -13.69 -8.02
N THR A 190 15.66 -14.63 -8.66
CA THR A 190 16.86 -15.28 -8.15
C THR A 190 17.89 -15.29 -9.27
N TYR A 191 19.14 -14.96 -8.94
CA TYR A 191 20.26 -15.30 -9.82
C TYR A 191 20.71 -16.74 -9.54
N PRO A 192 21.14 -17.52 -10.56
CA PRO A 192 21.36 -18.97 -10.42
C PRO A 192 22.29 -19.38 -9.27
N GLU A 193 23.25 -18.53 -8.92
CA GLU A 193 24.25 -18.77 -7.90
C GLU A 193 23.84 -18.33 -6.48
N ALA A 194 22.63 -17.78 -6.31
CA ALA A 194 22.17 -17.27 -5.01
C ALA A 194 21.97 -18.40 -3.99
N PRO A 195 22.37 -18.21 -2.72
CA PRO A 195 22.00 -19.11 -1.63
C PRO A 195 20.48 -19.33 -1.56
N ASN A 196 20.04 -20.58 -1.37
CA ASN A 196 18.61 -20.96 -1.41
C ASN A 196 17.71 -20.11 -0.50
N HIS A 197 18.20 -19.64 0.65
CA HIS A 197 17.39 -18.85 1.59
C HIS A 197 17.15 -17.41 1.12
N LEU A 198 17.98 -16.89 0.21
CA LEU A 198 17.83 -15.56 -0.41
C LEU A 198 16.92 -15.57 -1.65
N GLN A 199 16.65 -16.76 -2.19
CA GLN A 199 15.86 -16.92 -3.41
C GLN A 199 14.39 -16.58 -3.16
N PHE A 200 13.83 -15.65 -3.96
CA PHE A 200 12.40 -15.31 -3.94
C PHE A 200 11.52 -16.57 -3.95
N ASP A 201 11.78 -17.50 -4.87
CA ASP A 201 11.09 -18.78 -4.99
C ASP A 201 10.98 -19.55 -3.67
N THR A 202 12.05 -19.57 -2.88
CA THR A 202 12.07 -20.26 -1.58
C THR A 202 11.20 -19.55 -0.57
N VAL A 203 11.28 -18.21 -0.50
CA VAL A 203 10.47 -17.40 0.42
C VAL A 203 8.99 -17.54 0.05
N PHE A 204 8.65 -17.41 -1.22
CA PHE A 204 7.27 -17.48 -1.71
C PHE A 204 6.65 -18.87 -1.50
N LYS A 205 7.39 -19.95 -1.81
CA LYS A 205 6.93 -21.34 -1.58
C LYS A 205 6.74 -21.66 -0.09
N LYS A 206 7.60 -21.16 0.80
CA LYS A 206 7.43 -21.32 2.26
C LYS A 206 6.10 -20.73 2.77
N LYS A 207 5.55 -19.76 2.03
CA LYS A 207 4.28 -19.10 2.33
C LYS A 207 3.12 -19.67 1.49
N ASN A 208 3.26 -20.92 1.03
CA ASN A 208 2.28 -21.64 0.21
C ASN A 208 1.91 -20.95 -1.11
N GLY A 209 2.75 -20.03 -1.60
CA GLY A 209 2.44 -19.24 -2.80
C GLY A 209 1.23 -18.32 -2.60
N ASP A 210 1.05 -17.81 -1.38
CA ASP A 210 0.04 -16.79 -1.10
C ASP A 210 0.35 -15.51 -1.88
N ASN A 211 -0.49 -15.20 -2.86
CA ASN A 211 -0.34 -14.03 -3.71
C ASN A 211 -0.49 -12.71 -2.95
N GLN A 212 -1.03 -12.70 -1.73
CA GLN A 212 -1.09 -11.51 -0.88
C GLN A 212 0.11 -11.40 0.07
N TYR A 213 1.05 -12.35 0.02
CA TYR A 213 2.25 -12.30 0.85
C TYR A 213 3.14 -11.11 0.51
N VAL A 214 3.44 -10.92 -0.78
CA VAL A 214 4.31 -9.85 -1.27
C VAL A 214 3.58 -8.51 -1.10
N PHE A 215 4.27 -7.48 -0.61
CA PHE A 215 3.69 -6.15 -0.36
C PHE A 215 2.47 -6.13 0.56
N LYS A 216 2.26 -7.15 1.39
CA LYS A 216 1.11 -7.23 2.31
C LYS A 216 0.90 -5.95 3.11
N ASN A 217 1.98 -5.36 3.63
CA ASN A 217 1.92 -4.17 4.46
C ASN A 217 1.68 -2.88 3.66
N SER A 218 1.78 -2.93 2.33
CA SER A 218 1.55 -1.79 1.42
C SER A 218 0.11 -1.71 0.92
N LEU A 219 -0.68 -2.78 1.10
CA LEU A 219 -2.07 -2.88 0.63
C LEU A 219 -2.95 -1.68 1.02
N PRO A 220 -2.90 -1.12 2.26
CA PRO A 220 -3.72 0.03 2.58
C PRO A 220 -3.46 1.26 1.69
N TRP A 221 -2.24 1.42 1.18
CA TRP A 221 -1.83 2.53 0.33
C TRP A 221 -2.17 2.27 -1.12
N PHE A 222 -1.89 1.06 -1.62
CA PHE A 222 -2.19 0.67 -2.99
C PHE A 222 -3.71 0.58 -3.24
N HIS A 223 -4.51 0.16 -2.26
CA HIS A 223 -5.96 0.14 -2.41
C HIS A 223 -6.64 1.51 -2.19
N SER A 224 -5.92 2.51 -1.67
CA SER A 224 -6.44 3.87 -1.49
C SER A 224 -5.98 4.83 -2.59
N ASP A 225 -5.26 4.35 -3.61
CA ASP A 225 -4.87 5.12 -4.78
C ASP A 225 -5.73 4.80 -6.02
N ASP A 226 -5.40 5.41 -7.16
CA ASP A 226 -6.06 5.16 -8.43
C ASP A 226 -5.22 4.28 -9.38
N TYR A 227 -3.93 4.13 -9.09
CA TYR A 227 -2.96 3.36 -9.89
C TYR A 227 -1.61 3.23 -9.17
N THR A 228 -1.13 2.00 -9.00
CA THR A 228 0.20 1.67 -8.50
C THR A 228 1.12 1.21 -9.63
N VAL A 229 2.35 1.73 -9.64
CA VAL A 229 3.38 1.40 -10.61
C VAL A 229 4.69 1.02 -9.92
N ILE A 230 5.27 -0.09 -10.37
CA ILE A 230 6.56 -0.61 -9.90
C ILE A 230 7.65 -0.47 -10.98
N ASN A 231 8.91 -0.53 -10.60
CA ASN A 231 10.01 -0.87 -11.51
C ASN A 231 10.38 -2.35 -11.33
N ALA A 232 10.08 -3.17 -12.34
CA ALA A 232 10.28 -4.62 -12.27
C ALA A 232 11.63 -5.02 -12.88
N GLU A 233 12.60 -5.33 -12.01
CA GLU A 233 13.98 -5.69 -12.34
C GLU A 233 14.22 -7.20 -12.31
N SER A 234 13.28 -7.95 -12.86
CA SER A 234 13.40 -9.40 -12.96
C SER A 234 12.62 -9.91 -14.17
N ALA A 235 13.22 -10.82 -14.93
CA ALA A 235 12.49 -11.56 -15.96
C ALA A 235 11.54 -12.58 -15.30
N PHE A 236 10.34 -12.75 -15.85
CA PHE A 236 9.39 -13.78 -15.41
C PHE A 236 9.39 -14.89 -16.46
N THR A 237 10.34 -15.82 -16.33
CA THR A 237 10.68 -16.79 -17.38
C THR A 237 11.18 -18.11 -16.80
N THR A 238 11.05 -19.19 -17.57
CA THR A 238 11.72 -20.48 -17.27
C THR A 238 13.02 -20.68 -18.04
N GLU A 239 13.39 -19.76 -18.94
CA GLU A 239 14.56 -19.86 -19.81
C GLU A 239 15.87 -20.02 -19.04
N THR A 240 16.79 -20.82 -19.58
CA THR A 240 18.08 -21.11 -18.95
C THR A 240 19.25 -20.42 -19.64
N GLU A 241 19.11 -20.08 -20.92
CA GLU A 241 20.09 -19.26 -21.63
C GLU A 241 19.99 -17.81 -21.15
N ALA A 242 21.13 -17.25 -20.74
CA ALA A 242 21.19 -15.94 -20.10
C ALA A 242 22.44 -15.18 -20.54
N GLN A 243 22.42 -13.86 -20.35
CA GLN A 243 23.58 -13.02 -20.55
C GLN A 243 24.75 -13.43 -19.65
N ASP A 244 25.97 -13.21 -20.14
CA ASP A 244 27.17 -13.39 -19.33
C ASP A 244 27.38 -12.20 -18.37
N LYS A 245 26.59 -12.18 -17.30
CA LYS A 245 26.72 -11.25 -16.18
C LYS A 245 26.37 -11.91 -14.85
N LYS A 246 26.86 -11.34 -13.73
CA LYS A 246 26.65 -11.91 -12.39
C LYS A 246 25.15 -12.00 -12.02
N TRP A 247 24.44 -10.90 -12.16
CA TRP A 247 23.05 -10.79 -11.72
C TRP A 247 22.11 -11.03 -12.90
N ARG A 248 21.73 -12.29 -13.10
CA ARG A 248 20.74 -12.75 -14.07
C ARG A 248 19.45 -13.05 -13.33
N ILE A 249 18.58 -12.07 -13.17
CA ILE A 249 17.48 -12.16 -12.20
C ILE A 249 16.24 -12.69 -12.92
N LYS A 250 15.72 -13.83 -12.46
CA LYS A 250 14.40 -14.32 -12.92
C LYS A 250 13.52 -14.88 -11.83
N SER A 251 12.22 -14.80 -12.07
CA SER A 251 11.13 -15.44 -11.33
C SER A 251 10.42 -16.46 -12.22
N HIS A 252 9.70 -17.40 -11.60
CA HIS A 252 8.79 -18.26 -12.36
C HIS A 252 7.60 -17.44 -12.92
N PRO A 253 7.20 -17.59 -14.19
CA PRO A 253 6.13 -16.80 -14.80
C PRO A 253 4.81 -16.77 -14.02
N THR A 254 4.46 -17.89 -13.36
CA THR A 254 3.21 -17.98 -12.58
C THR A 254 3.19 -17.10 -11.34
N TYR A 255 4.35 -16.61 -10.88
CA TYR A 255 4.42 -15.73 -9.72
C TYR A 255 3.97 -14.31 -10.04
N ALA A 256 3.89 -13.90 -11.31
CA ALA A 256 3.29 -12.62 -11.67
C ALA A 256 1.86 -12.44 -11.13
N ALA A 257 1.18 -13.52 -10.71
CA ALA A 257 -0.13 -13.47 -10.06
C ALA A 257 -0.17 -12.70 -8.72
N PHE A 258 0.95 -12.54 -8.01
CA PHE A 258 0.95 -11.72 -6.78
C PHE A 258 0.81 -10.23 -7.10
N LEU A 259 1.30 -9.76 -8.26
CA LEU A 259 1.30 -8.33 -8.61
C LEU A 259 -0.10 -7.69 -8.48
N PRO A 260 -1.14 -8.17 -9.20
CA PRO A 260 -2.47 -7.59 -9.04
C PRO A 260 -3.10 -7.91 -7.68
N ALA A 261 -2.74 -9.03 -7.04
CA ALA A 261 -3.24 -9.38 -5.71
C ALA A 261 -2.67 -8.46 -4.60
N SER A 262 -1.51 -7.86 -4.87
CA SER A 262 -0.85 -6.84 -4.08
C SER A 262 -1.28 -5.42 -4.47
N GLY A 263 -2.19 -5.24 -5.42
CA GLY A 263 -2.62 -3.91 -5.88
C GLY A 263 -1.63 -3.22 -6.83
N VAL A 264 -0.87 -3.96 -7.64
CA VAL A 264 0.00 -3.40 -8.69
C VAL A 264 -0.69 -3.48 -10.06
N GLU A 265 -0.86 -2.33 -10.72
CA GLU A 265 -1.52 -2.24 -12.02
C GLU A 265 -0.54 -2.07 -13.20
N ALA A 266 0.67 -1.57 -12.97
CA ALA A 266 1.67 -1.45 -14.03
C ALA A 266 3.12 -1.66 -13.57
N ALA A 267 3.98 -2.01 -14.53
CA ALA A 267 5.41 -2.12 -14.32
C ALA A 267 6.23 -1.45 -15.43
N ASN A 268 7.24 -0.69 -15.02
CA ASN A 268 8.36 -0.30 -15.87
C ASN A 268 9.27 -1.52 -16.09
N LEU A 269 9.56 -1.80 -17.36
CA LEU A 269 10.56 -2.79 -17.79
C LEU A 269 11.76 -2.12 -18.48
N ALA A 270 11.91 -0.80 -18.46
CA ALA A 270 13.11 -0.15 -18.99
C ALA A 270 14.22 -0.11 -17.93
N ASN A 271 14.96 -1.22 -17.78
CA ASN A 271 16.05 -1.36 -16.81
C ASN A 271 17.08 -2.43 -17.26
N ASN A 272 18.13 -2.66 -16.44
CA ASN A 272 19.21 -3.61 -16.76
C ASN A 272 18.76 -5.03 -17.02
N HIS A 273 17.69 -5.41 -16.32
CA HIS A 273 17.39 -6.79 -16.00
C HIS A 273 16.38 -7.41 -16.96
N THR A 274 15.76 -6.55 -17.77
CA THR A 274 14.78 -6.89 -18.80
C THR A 274 15.28 -7.90 -19.82
N MET A 275 16.56 -7.81 -20.19
CA MET A 275 17.17 -8.67 -21.22
C MET A 275 18.08 -9.76 -20.64
N ASP A 276 17.99 -10.07 -19.34
CA ASP A 276 18.86 -11.05 -18.66
C ASP A 276 18.84 -12.42 -19.32
N TYR A 277 17.67 -12.79 -19.84
CA TYR A 277 17.38 -14.04 -20.51
C TYR A 277 17.04 -13.83 -22.00
N PHE A 278 17.64 -12.78 -22.59
CA PHE A 278 17.46 -12.38 -23.98
C PHE A 278 15.99 -12.16 -24.37
N GLU A 279 15.70 -12.19 -25.67
CA GLU A 279 14.36 -11.96 -26.21
C GLU A 279 13.33 -12.95 -25.65
N ALA A 280 13.70 -14.23 -25.52
CA ALA A 280 12.78 -15.26 -25.01
C ALA A 280 12.33 -14.95 -23.57
N GLY A 281 13.26 -14.55 -22.69
CA GLY A 281 12.91 -14.14 -21.33
C GLY A 281 12.08 -12.85 -21.27
N TYR A 282 12.30 -11.92 -22.21
CA TYR A 282 11.51 -10.70 -22.33
C TYR A 282 10.07 -11.02 -22.78
N GLU A 283 9.90 -11.82 -23.83
CA GLU A 283 8.59 -12.25 -24.34
C GLU A 283 7.79 -13.04 -23.29
N ASP A 284 8.44 -13.96 -22.57
CA ASP A 284 7.85 -14.69 -21.43
C ASP A 284 7.33 -13.73 -20.35
N THR A 285 8.13 -12.69 -20.05
CA THR A 285 7.76 -11.67 -19.06
C THR A 285 6.53 -10.89 -19.51
N LEU A 286 6.49 -10.45 -20.77
CA LEU A 286 5.33 -9.77 -21.33
C LEU A 286 4.07 -10.65 -21.29
N GLU A 287 4.19 -11.95 -21.60
CA GLU A 287 3.07 -12.89 -21.53
C GLU A 287 2.59 -13.09 -20.08
N ALA A 288 3.51 -13.23 -19.13
CA ALA A 288 3.19 -13.40 -17.72
C ALA A 288 2.41 -12.21 -17.16
N PHE A 289 2.86 -10.98 -17.43
CA PHE A 289 2.21 -9.75 -16.97
C PHE A 289 0.84 -9.58 -17.62
N LYS A 290 0.76 -9.78 -18.94
CA LYS A 290 -0.50 -9.70 -19.69
C LYS A 290 -1.54 -10.71 -19.18
N LYS A 291 -1.13 -11.93 -18.83
CA LYS A 291 -2.02 -12.97 -18.29
C LYS A 291 -2.64 -12.57 -16.94
N HIS A 292 -1.97 -11.71 -16.19
CA HIS A 292 -2.39 -11.24 -14.88
C HIS A 292 -2.89 -9.79 -14.89
N ASP A 293 -3.21 -9.25 -16.07
CA ASP A 293 -3.76 -7.89 -16.27
C ASP A 293 -2.86 -6.76 -15.74
N VAL A 294 -1.54 -7.00 -15.66
CA VAL A 294 -0.55 -5.97 -15.30
C VAL A 294 -0.06 -5.29 -16.57
N ALA A 295 -0.27 -3.98 -16.67
CA ALA A 295 0.23 -3.20 -17.79
C ALA A 295 1.76 -3.06 -17.74
N VAL A 296 2.40 -2.94 -18.88
CA VAL A 296 3.86 -2.83 -18.97
C VAL A 296 4.25 -1.71 -19.90
N PHE A 297 5.38 -1.06 -19.62
CA PHE A 297 6.02 -0.11 -20.51
C PHE A 297 7.54 -0.26 -20.53
N ASN A 298 8.16 0.18 -21.62
CA ASN A 298 9.60 0.10 -21.88
C ASN A 298 10.03 1.22 -22.87
N GLU A 299 11.33 1.34 -23.20
CA GLU A 299 11.93 2.37 -24.07
C GLU A 299 11.18 2.56 -25.40
N ASP A 300 10.81 1.47 -26.08
CA ASP A 300 10.06 1.50 -27.34
C ASP A 300 8.60 1.04 -27.20
N MET A 301 8.10 0.96 -25.97
CA MET A 301 6.75 0.48 -25.65
C MET A 301 6.11 1.38 -24.59
N PRO A 302 5.72 2.62 -24.93
CA PRO A 302 5.07 3.51 -23.98
C PRO A 302 3.68 3.01 -23.61
N LEU A 303 3.28 3.22 -22.36
CA LEU A 303 1.93 2.88 -21.88
C LEU A 303 1.08 4.15 -21.85
N THR A 304 -0.01 4.16 -22.61
CA THR A 304 -1.07 5.18 -22.47
C THR A 304 -2.28 4.55 -21.79
N LYS A 305 -2.70 5.11 -20.66
CA LYS A 305 -3.81 4.61 -19.84
C LYS A 305 -4.74 5.76 -19.49
N ASN A 306 -6.05 5.52 -19.52
CA ASN A 306 -7.00 6.43 -18.89
C ASN A 306 -7.17 6.01 -17.42
N ILE A 307 -6.73 6.84 -16.50
CA ILE A 307 -6.84 6.64 -15.05
C ILE A 307 -7.87 7.66 -14.56
N ASN A 308 -9.06 7.19 -14.19
CA ASN A 308 -10.17 8.00 -13.70
C ASN A 308 -10.44 9.29 -14.49
N GLY A 309 -10.46 9.16 -15.82
CA GLY A 309 -10.75 10.25 -16.75
C GLY A 309 -9.54 11.06 -17.20
N MET A 310 -8.36 10.83 -16.64
CA MET A 310 -7.11 11.47 -17.05
C MET A 310 -6.31 10.53 -17.96
N GLU A 311 -5.99 10.98 -19.19
CA GLU A 311 -5.02 10.28 -20.03
C GLU A 311 -3.64 10.44 -19.41
N THR A 312 -2.99 9.32 -19.09
CA THR A 312 -1.66 9.25 -18.50
C THR A 312 -0.76 8.41 -19.40
N VAL A 313 0.38 8.97 -19.77
CA VAL A 313 1.41 8.33 -20.58
C VAL A 313 2.63 8.05 -19.69
N PHE A 314 3.03 6.79 -19.64
CA PHE A 314 4.25 6.34 -18.99
C PHE A 314 5.30 6.04 -20.05
N LEU A 315 6.45 6.69 -19.92
CA LEU A 315 7.66 6.45 -20.70
C LEU A 315 8.71 5.83 -19.78
N GLY A 316 9.51 4.89 -20.26
CA GLY A 316 10.56 4.23 -19.48
C GLY A 316 11.89 4.21 -20.24
N TYR A 317 13.02 4.45 -19.58
CA TYR A 317 14.34 4.47 -20.23
C TYR A 317 15.45 3.89 -19.34
N ASP A 318 16.37 3.10 -19.92
CA ASP A 318 17.62 2.66 -19.26
C ASP A 318 18.83 3.47 -19.76
N TYR A 319 19.34 4.32 -18.86
CA TYR A 319 20.52 5.13 -19.07
C TYR A 319 21.54 5.02 -17.93
N ARG A 320 22.20 3.87 -17.84
CA ARG A 320 23.32 3.68 -16.90
C ARG A 320 24.67 4.08 -17.49
N TYR A 321 24.96 3.65 -18.72
CA TYR A 321 26.22 3.93 -19.42
C TYR A 321 26.04 3.83 -20.95
N ARG A 322 25.61 4.91 -21.63
CA ARG A 322 25.61 4.95 -23.11
C ARG A 322 26.67 5.92 -23.65
N LYS A 323 27.30 5.52 -24.77
CA LYS A 323 28.46 6.20 -25.40
C LYS A 323 28.19 7.62 -25.91
N SER A 324 26.91 8.03 -26.06
CA SER A 324 26.53 9.39 -26.47
C SER A 324 25.37 9.90 -25.61
N THR A 325 25.70 10.74 -24.62
CA THR A 325 24.76 11.40 -23.71
C THR A 325 23.72 12.23 -24.46
N ASP A 326 24.15 13.03 -25.43
CA ASP A 326 23.28 14.06 -26.02
C ASP A 326 22.26 13.48 -27.00
N SER A 327 22.64 12.53 -27.86
CA SER A 327 21.70 11.94 -28.82
C SER A 327 20.58 11.15 -28.13
N TYR A 328 20.90 10.47 -27.03
CA TYR A 328 19.91 9.71 -26.27
C TYR A 328 18.96 10.64 -25.51
N LEU A 329 19.49 11.71 -24.90
CA LEU A 329 18.65 12.75 -24.31
C LEU A 329 17.70 13.38 -25.35
N GLN A 330 18.19 13.66 -26.57
CA GLN A 330 17.33 14.21 -27.63
C GLN A 330 16.22 13.25 -28.04
N HIS A 331 16.47 11.94 -28.05
CA HIS A 331 15.41 10.95 -28.29
C HIS A 331 14.33 11.01 -27.21
N ILE A 332 14.71 11.01 -25.93
CA ILE A 332 13.76 11.13 -24.81
C ILE A 332 12.94 12.43 -24.93
N ILE A 333 13.61 13.56 -25.21
CA ILE A 333 12.96 14.86 -25.40
C ILE A 333 11.93 14.78 -26.54
N GLN A 334 12.28 14.16 -27.66
CA GLN A 334 11.39 14.03 -28.81
C GLN A 334 10.16 13.17 -28.48
N ASP A 335 10.32 12.10 -27.71
CA ASP A 335 9.20 11.26 -27.28
C ASP A 335 8.27 12.03 -26.33
N VAL A 336 8.83 12.72 -25.33
CA VAL A 336 8.06 13.58 -24.43
C VAL A 336 7.24 14.61 -25.21
N GLN A 337 7.85 15.30 -26.18
CA GLN A 337 7.15 16.26 -27.03
C GLN A 337 6.09 15.61 -27.92
N THR A 338 6.30 14.36 -28.33
CA THR A 338 5.36 13.61 -29.18
C THR A 338 4.13 13.19 -28.37
N TYR A 339 4.31 12.76 -27.13
CA TYR A 339 3.23 12.27 -26.28
C TYR A 339 2.53 13.36 -25.46
N LYS A 340 3.21 14.47 -25.15
CA LYS A 340 2.64 15.53 -24.33
C LYS A 340 1.55 16.30 -25.09
N LYS A 341 0.40 16.42 -24.44
CA LYS A 341 -0.73 17.26 -24.82
C LYS A 341 -1.04 18.21 -23.67
N GLU A 342 -1.89 19.21 -23.92
CA GLU A 342 -2.32 20.16 -22.89
C GLU A 342 -3.01 19.43 -21.72
N ASP A 343 -3.75 18.37 -22.01
CA ASP A 343 -4.76 17.81 -21.14
C ASP A 343 -4.48 16.36 -20.68
N ASN A 344 -3.26 15.89 -20.90
CA ASN A 344 -2.76 14.58 -20.45
C ASN A 344 -1.56 14.72 -19.50
N LEU A 345 -1.27 13.63 -18.78
CA LEU A 345 -0.15 13.49 -17.87
C LEU A 345 0.96 12.69 -18.56
N VAL A 346 2.21 13.17 -18.51
CA VAL A 346 3.39 12.43 -19.01
C VAL A 346 4.36 12.17 -17.86
N ILE A 347 4.55 10.90 -17.52
CA ILE A 347 5.43 10.41 -16.46
C ILE A 347 6.62 9.71 -17.11
N VAL A 348 7.83 10.19 -16.82
CA VAL A 348 9.06 9.60 -17.35
C VAL A 348 9.77 8.83 -16.26
N ASN A 349 9.97 7.52 -16.46
CA ASN A 349 10.68 6.63 -15.56
C ASN A 349 12.10 6.44 -16.08
N MET A 350 13.09 6.76 -15.26
CA MET A 350 14.50 6.74 -15.62
C MET A 350 15.24 5.73 -14.75
N HIS A 351 15.75 4.68 -15.36
CA HIS A 351 16.68 3.74 -14.73
C HIS A 351 18.12 4.20 -15.00
N TRP A 352 18.71 4.91 -14.04
CA TRP A 352 19.88 5.77 -14.27
C TRP A 352 20.72 6.04 -13.01
N GLY A 353 21.81 6.77 -13.13
CA GLY A 353 22.67 7.11 -12.01
C GLY A 353 23.74 6.06 -11.77
N ILE A 354 24.25 6.02 -10.55
CA ILE A 354 25.35 5.16 -10.13
C ILE A 354 24.93 4.45 -8.85
N GLU A 355 25.03 3.12 -8.84
CA GLU A 355 24.70 2.28 -7.68
C GLU A 355 25.30 2.83 -6.38
N TYR A 356 24.44 2.96 -5.36
CA TYR A 356 24.70 3.44 -4.00
C TYR A 356 25.25 4.86 -3.87
N MET A 357 25.34 5.61 -4.96
CA MET A 357 25.69 7.03 -4.89
C MET A 357 24.54 7.79 -4.22
N GLU A 358 24.87 8.56 -3.19
CA GLU A 358 23.87 9.29 -2.40
C GLU A 358 23.26 10.48 -3.14
N THR A 359 24.03 11.08 -4.04
CA THR A 359 23.69 12.32 -4.72
C THR A 359 23.53 12.06 -6.21
N PRO A 360 22.57 12.68 -6.90
CA PRO A 360 22.44 12.51 -8.34
C PRO A 360 23.70 12.97 -9.06
N ALA A 361 24.14 12.21 -10.06
CA ALA A 361 25.23 12.61 -10.94
C ALA A 361 24.83 13.84 -11.77
N THR A 362 25.80 14.65 -12.19
CA THR A 362 25.53 15.89 -12.95
C THR A 362 24.73 15.67 -14.24
N TYR A 363 24.85 14.50 -14.87
CA TYR A 363 24.04 14.21 -16.06
C TYR A 363 22.57 13.92 -15.69
N GLN A 364 22.28 13.34 -14.52
CA GLN A 364 20.90 13.07 -14.08
C GLN A 364 20.16 14.40 -13.95
N THR A 365 20.78 15.42 -13.34
CA THR A 365 20.16 16.75 -13.22
C THR A 365 20.00 17.43 -14.59
N LYS A 366 21.01 17.37 -15.46
CA LYS A 366 20.92 17.86 -16.85
C LYS A 366 19.77 17.21 -17.63
N PHE A 367 19.66 15.88 -17.55
CA PHE A 367 18.58 15.13 -18.21
C PHE A 367 17.24 15.50 -17.60
N GLY A 368 17.16 15.51 -16.27
CA GLY A 368 15.95 15.82 -15.53
C GLY A 368 15.35 17.17 -15.93
N HIS A 369 16.17 18.22 -15.94
CA HIS A 369 15.74 19.56 -16.36
C HIS A 369 15.27 19.57 -17.81
N ALA A 370 16.04 18.98 -18.73
CA ALA A 370 15.70 18.98 -20.15
C ALA A 370 14.42 18.17 -20.47
N ILE A 371 14.17 17.08 -19.74
CA ILE A 371 12.96 16.25 -19.87
C ILE A 371 11.72 17.01 -19.33
N ILE A 372 11.84 17.69 -18.19
CA ILE A 372 10.77 18.56 -17.67
C ILE A 372 10.49 19.72 -18.63
N ASP A 373 11.54 20.37 -19.15
CA ASP A 373 11.42 21.49 -20.10
C ASP A 373 10.80 21.04 -21.44
N ALA A 374 10.97 19.77 -21.82
CA ALA A 374 10.31 19.18 -22.98
C ALA A 374 8.81 18.94 -22.81
N GLY A 375 8.31 18.95 -21.57
CA GLY A 375 6.87 18.87 -21.26
C GLY A 375 6.48 17.77 -20.26
N ALA A 376 7.40 16.90 -19.83
CA ALA A 376 7.10 15.87 -18.84
C ALA A 376 6.57 16.50 -17.55
N ASP A 377 5.61 15.86 -16.89
CA ASP A 377 4.98 16.38 -15.68
C ASP A 377 5.68 15.94 -14.40
N ILE A 378 6.40 14.83 -14.46
CA ILE A 378 7.22 14.30 -13.39
C ILE A 378 8.26 13.31 -13.93
N ILE A 379 9.37 13.18 -13.21
CA ILE A 379 10.38 12.16 -13.45
C ILE A 379 10.52 11.26 -12.22
N ILE A 380 10.54 9.95 -12.46
CA ILE A 380 10.62 8.90 -11.46
C ILE A 380 11.92 8.10 -11.69
N GLY A 381 12.84 8.16 -10.74
CA GLY A 381 14.17 7.59 -10.85
C GLY A 381 14.33 6.26 -10.13
N HIS A 382 15.18 5.41 -10.73
CA HIS A 382 15.49 4.02 -10.34
C HIS A 382 16.98 3.74 -10.58
N HIS A 383 17.51 2.63 -10.07
CA HIS A 383 18.87 2.07 -10.21
C HIS A 383 19.88 2.34 -9.07
N PRO A 384 19.94 3.51 -8.42
CA PRO A 384 20.94 3.72 -7.37
C PRO A 384 20.81 2.79 -6.16
N HIS A 385 19.74 1.99 -6.04
CA HIS A 385 19.52 1.06 -4.91
C HIS A 385 19.55 1.75 -3.53
N ARG A 386 19.23 3.05 -3.51
CA ARG A 386 18.99 3.87 -2.31
C ARG A 386 18.18 5.11 -2.66
N LEU A 387 17.55 5.72 -1.66
CA LEU A 387 16.92 7.03 -1.84
C LEU A 387 17.96 8.06 -2.33
N GLN A 388 17.59 8.85 -3.33
CA GLN A 388 18.30 10.06 -3.74
C GLN A 388 17.39 11.27 -3.61
N SER A 389 17.97 12.45 -3.80
CA SER A 389 17.31 13.75 -3.74
C SER A 389 15.96 13.79 -4.50
N VAL A 390 15.03 14.59 -4.00
CA VAL A 390 13.86 15.05 -4.76
C VAL A 390 14.05 16.53 -5.04
N GLU A 391 13.88 16.92 -6.29
CA GLU A 391 13.97 18.31 -6.73
C GLU A 391 12.60 18.81 -7.20
N LYS A 392 12.29 20.08 -6.94
CA LYS A 392 11.16 20.78 -7.56
C LYS A 392 11.66 21.77 -8.59
N TYR A 393 11.67 21.36 -9.86
CA TYR A 393 12.13 22.17 -11.00
C TYR A 393 10.94 22.62 -11.86
N ASN A 394 10.84 23.93 -12.12
CA ASN A 394 9.71 24.53 -12.87
C ASN A 394 8.32 24.10 -12.35
N GLY A 395 8.19 23.95 -11.02
CA GLY A 395 6.95 23.55 -10.36
C GLY A 395 6.64 22.06 -10.39
N LYS A 396 7.47 21.25 -11.06
CA LYS A 396 7.32 19.80 -11.23
C LYS A 396 8.39 19.04 -10.45
N TYR A 397 8.12 17.79 -10.11
CA TYR A 397 9.06 16.99 -9.31
C TYR A 397 10.00 16.16 -10.18
N ILE A 398 11.23 16.01 -9.72
CA ILE A 398 12.21 15.04 -10.20
C ILE A 398 12.63 14.21 -8.98
N ILE A 399 12.21 12.95 -8.94
CA ILE A 399 12.62 12.00 -7.91
C ILE A 399 13.81 11.25 -8.50
N TYR A 400 15.04 11.49 -8.02
CA TYR A 400 16.24 10.94 -8.67
C TYR A 400 16.43 9.43 -8.44
N SER A 401 15.96 8.92 -7.29
CA SER A 401 15.91 7.49 -6.96
C SER A 401 14.97 7.24 -5.78
N MET A 402 14.15 6.21 -5.86
CA MET A 402 13.27 5.77 -4.77
C MET A 402 13.89 4.65 -3.90
N GLY A 403 15.08 4.17 -4.27
CA GLY A 403 15.76 3.05 -3.60
C GLY A 403 15.12 1.69 -3.88
N ASP A 404 15.58 0.66 -3.17
CA ASP A 404 15.01 -0.68 -3.27
C ASP A 404 13.70 -0.74 -2.48
N TYR A 405 12.63 -1.17 -3.14
CA TYR A 405 11.35 -1.38 -2.49
C TYR A 405 11.22 -2.83 -2.02
N ALA A 406 11.40 -3.79 -2.93
CA ALA A 406 11.56 -5.21 -2.58
C ALA A 406 12.56 -5.86 -3.51
N PHE A 407 13.83 -5.88 -3.09
CA PHE A 407 14.93 -6.31 -3.93
C PHE A 407 15.69 -7.48 -3.29
N GLY A 408 15.41 -8.70 -3.75
CA GLY A 408 16.01 -9.91 -3.16
C GLY A 408 17.33 -10.38 -3.80
N ALA A 409 17.72 -9.78 -4.93
CA ALA A 409 18.90 -10.21 -5.67
C ALA A 409 20.21 -9.64 -5.09
N ASP A 410 20.14 -8.56 -4.30
CA ASP A 410 21.29 -8.02 -3.57
C ASP A 410 21.37 -8.62 -2.16
N PRO A 411 22.39 -9.43 -1.83
CA PRO A 411 22.58 -9.96 -0.48
C PRO A 411 23.07 -8.90 0.52
N THR A 412 23.44 -7.71 0.06
CA THR A 412 23.89 -6.60 0.90
C THR A 412 22.82 -5.53 0.94
N LEU A 413 21.98 -5.52 1.98
CA LEU A 413 20.98 -4.47 2.21
C LEU A 413 21.66 -3.17 2.67
N LYS A 414 22.46 -2.56 1.79
CA LYS A 414 23.27 -1.37 2.09
C LYS A 414 22.43 -0.15 2.42
N SER A 415 21.18 -0.12 1.97
CA SER A 415 20.20 0.91 2.27
C SER A 415 18.81 0.30 2.40
N ARG A 416 18.31 0.18 3.63
CA ARG A 416 16.96 -0.33 3.89
C ARG A 416 15.86 0.71 3.70
N GLN A 417 16.22 1.98 3.57
CA GLN A 417 15.27 3.09 3.50
C GLN A 417 14.75 3.28 2.08
N THR A 418 13.43 3.36 1.96
CA THR A 418 12.67 3.65 0.74
C THR A 418 11.38 4.40 1.12
N ALA A 419 10.51 4.66 0.16
CA ALA A 419 9.18 5.19 0.40
C ALA A 419 8.22 4.80 -0.74
N ILE A 420 6.92 4.79 -0.42
CA ILE A 420 5.88 4.89 -1.44
C ILE A 420 5.70 6.37 -1.78
N PHE A 421 5.95 6.76 -3.03
CA PHE A 421 5.77 8.12 -3.50
C PHE A 421 4.36 8.27 -4.07
N ARG A 422 3.51 8.99 -3.33
CA ARG A 422 2.10 9.21 -3.68
C ARG A 422 1.96 10.58 -4.34
N LEU A 423 1.58 10.56 -5.61
CA LEU A 423 1.54 11.73 -6.47
C LEU A 423 0.11 12.04 -6.85
N THR A 424 -0.38 13.21 -6.43
CA THR A 424 -1.74 13.63 -6.75
C THR A 424 -1.74 14.62 -7.90
N PHE A 425 -2.59 14.37 -8.89
CA PHE A 425 -2.79 15.22 -10.06
C PHE A 425 -4.26 15.61 -10.19
N ALA A 426 -4.51 16.76 -10.81
CA ALA A 426 -5.86 17.21 -11.13
C ALA A 426 -5.88 17.87 -12.53
N LYS A 427 -7.07 17.98 -13.11
CA LYS A 427 -7.28 18.77 -14.33
C LYS A 427 -7.90 20.11 -13.97
N GLU A 428 -7.18 21.21 -14.21
CA GLU A 428 -7.66 22.58 -13.99
C GLU A 428 -7.48 23.40 -15.27
N ASN A 429 -8.55 24.07 -15.71
CA ASN A 429 -8.55 24.86 -16.95
C ASN A 429 -8.00 24.09 -18.17
N ASN A 430 -8.39 22.82 -18.32
CA ASN A 430 -7.91 21.86 -19.32
C ASN A 430 -6.43 21.44 -19.22
N ALA A 431 -5.67 21.94 -18.26
CA ALA A 431 -4.29 21.51 -18.01
C ALA A 431 -4.21 20.50 -16.86
N VAL A 432 -3.32 19.52 -16.97
CA VAL A 432 -2.94 18.67 -15.83
C VAL A 432 -1.98 19.45 -14.93
N ILE A 433 -2.26 19.42 -13.63
CA ILE A 433 -1.41 20.03 -12.61
C ILE A 433 -1.07 19.04 -11.50
N THR A 434 0.16 19.12 -10.98
CA THR A 434 0.56 18.39 -9.78
C THR A 434 0.00 19.09 -8.55
N LYS A 435 -0.81 18.38 -7.77
CA LYS A 435 -1.40 18.87 -6.52
C LYS A 435 -0.51 18.66 -5.31
N GLY A 436 0.28 17.59 -5.30
CA GLY A 436 1.18 17.30 -4.21
C GLY A 436 2.02 16.06 -4.45
N LEU A 437 3.07 15.98 -3.64
CA LEU A 437 3.85 14.77 -3.42
C LEU A 437 3.76 14.46 -1.93
N ARG A 438 3.19 13.30 -1.62
CA ARG A 438 3.22 12.69 -0.29
C ARG A 438 4.13 11.48 -0.34
N ILE A 439 4.79 11.20 0.77
CA ILE A 439 5.58 9.97 0.92
C ILE A 439 4.98 9.09 2.02
N VAL A 440 5.22 7.80 1.90
CA VAL A 440 4.98 6.82 2.95
C VAL A 440 6.35 6.25 3.32
N PRO A 441 7.00 6.76 4.38
CA PRO A 441 8.29 6.26 4.82
C PRO A 441 8.24 4.75 5.01
N THR A 442 9.16 4.03 4.38
CA THR A 442 9.10 2.56 4.29
C THR A 442 10.49 1.97 4.46
N LEU A 443 10.57 0.83 5.14
CA LEU A 443 11.73 -0.05 5.11
C LEU A 443 11.52 -1.13 4.06
N GLU A 444 12.53 -1.49 3.30
CA GLU A 444 12.43 -2.49 2.21
C GLU A 444 12.03 -3.91 2.66
N ASN A 445 12.10 -4.18 3.97
CA ASN A 445 11.71 -5.44 4.59
C ASN A 445 11.09 -5.22 5.97
N SER A 446 10.34 -6.20 6.47
CA SER A 446 9.60 -6.11 7.74
C SER A 446 10.11 -7.04 8.85
N ASN A 447 11.29 -7.64 8.70
CA ASN A 447 11.79 -8.65 9.64
C ASN A 447 13.17 -8.32 10.23
N ASP A 448 13.63 -7.09 10.07
CA ASP A 448 14.92 -6.59 10.56
C ASP A 448 16.16 -7.31 10.06
N SER A 449 15.99 -8.17 9.06
CA SER A 449 17.12 -8.81 8.41
C SER A 449 17.94 -7.77 7.66
N GLU A 450 19.26 -7.82 7.84
CA GLU A 450 20.24 -7.00 7.10
C GLU A 450 20.82 -7.76 5.89
N THR A 451 20.45 -9.03 5.73
CA THR A 451 21.04 -9.93 4.72
C THR A 451 20.01 -10.67 3.87
N GLU A 452 18.73 -10.62 4.24
CA GLU A 452 17.65 -11.31 3.54
C GLU A 452 16.46 -10.38 3.35
N ASN A 453 15.93 -10.30 2.14
CA ASN A 453 14.68 -9.58 1.89
C ASN A 453 13.49 -10.54 2.03
N ASN A 454 12.50 -10.18 2.85
CA ASN A 454 11.28 -10.98 3.03
C ASN A 454 10.15 -10.60 2.05
N TYR A 455 10.37 -9.64 1.17
CA TYR A 455 9.45 -9.11 0.16
C TYR A 455 8.18 -8.49 0.76
N GLN A 456 8.28 -8.03 2.00
CA GLN A 456 7.24 -7.31 2.72
C GLN A 456 7.82 -5.97 3.18
N PRO A 457 7.90 -4.97 2.30
CA PRO A 457 8.27 -3.63 2.69
C PRO A 457 7.35 -3.16 3.80
N LEU A 458 7.89 -2.44 4.77
CA LEU A 458 7.20 -2.04 5.98
C LEU A 458 7.04 -0.53 6.01
N PRO A 459 5.86 0.01 5.68
CA PRO A 459 5.51 1.38 6.05
C PRO A 459 5.73 1.57 7.56
N VAL A 460 6.49 2.59 7.93
CA VAL A 460 6.86 2.86 9.33
C VAL A 460 6.23 4.15 9.83
N PHE A 461 6.19 4.31 11.15
CA PHE A 461 5.64 5.48 11.85
C PHE A 461 6.58 5.91 12.98
N GLY A 462 6.33 7.08 13.56
CA GLY A 462 7.11 7.65 14.66
C GLY A 462 8.56 7.92 14.27
N LYS A 463 9.49 7.42 15.09
CA LYS A 463 10.93 7.68 14.94
C LYS A 463 11.47 7.23 13.59
N ASP A 464 11.15 6.02 13.14
CA ASP A 464 11.70 5.45 11.91
C ASP A 464 11.20 6.20 10.67
N ALA A 465 9.93 6.62 10.68
CA ALA A 465 9.37 7.47 9.63
C ALA A 465 10.08 8.82 9.58
N LYS A 466 10.28 9.44 10.74
CA LYS A 466 11.02 10.70 10.87
C LYS A 466 12.46 10.56 10.37
N ASP A 467 13.16 9.48 10.71
CA ASP A 467 14.55 9.27 10.30
C ASP A 467 14.67 9.13 8.76
N ILE A 468 13.70 8.50 8.09
CA ILE A 468 13.65 8.45 6.61
C ILE A 468 13.34 9.81 5.99
N VAL A 469 12.40 10.57 6.56
CA VAL A 469 12.06 11.92 6.08
C VAL A 469 13.23 12.88 6.25
N ASP A 470 13.89 12.84 7.42
CA ASP A 470 15.08 13.65 7.69
C ASP A 470 16.22 13.31 6.71
N GLU A 471 16.40 12.03 6.35
CA GLU A 471 17.36 11.62 5.32
C GLU A 471 17.01 12.20 3.95
N LEU A 472 15.75 12.10 3.52
CA LEU A 472 15.28 12.70 2.26
C LEU A 472 15.50 14.22 2.21
N VAL A 473 15.21 14.92 3.30
CA VAL A 473 15.48 16.36 3.44
C VAL A 473 16.99 16.63 3.35
N ARG A 474 17.81 15.86 4.07
CA ARG A 474 19.26 16.01 4.07
C ARG A 474 19.85 15.84 2.68
N ILE A 475 19.54 14.74 1.98
CA ILE A 475 20.07 14.47 0.64
C ILE A 475 19.46 15.39 -0.41
N SER A 476 18.26 15.94 -0.22
CA SER A 476 17.69 16.92 -1.15
C SER A 476 18.28 18.31 -0.95
N SER A 477 18.63 18.70 0.29
CA SER A 477 19.17 20.03 0.61
C SER A 477 20.50 20.37 -0.09
N ILE A 478 21.20 19.36 -0.62
CA ILE A 478 22.50 19.53 -1.27
C ILE A 478 22.39 20.03 -2.71
N ILE A 479 21.21 19.91 -3.35
CA ILE A 479 20.98 20.34 -4.73
C ILE A 479 20.09 21.59 -4.77
N PRO A 480 20.25 22.46 -5.78
CA PRO A 480 19.33 23.57 -5.99
C PRO A 480 17.89 23.08 -6.13
N ASN A 481 16.94 23.82 -5.52
CA ASN A 481 15.52 23.49 -5.51
C ASN A 481 15.16 22.11 -4.94
N GLY A 482 16.06 21.52 -4.12
CA GLY A 482 15.75 20.31 -3.37
C GLY A 482 14.55 20.49 -2.45
N VAL A 483 13.71 19.46 -2.36
CA VAL A 483 12.55 19.44 -1.46
C VAL A 483 13.03 19.26 -0.02
N THR A 484 12.67 20.20 0.86
CA THR A 484 13.05 20.17 2.28
C THR A 484 11.88 19.98 3.23
N GLU A 485 10.66 19.88 2.69
CA GLU A 485 9.43 19.63 3.43
C GLU A 485 8.65 18.56 2.67
N TYR A 486 8.27 17.48 3.37
CA TYR A 486 7.53 16.36 2.82
C TYR A 486 6.22 16.19 3.58
N ASP A 487 5.14 15.96 2.84
CA ASP A 487 3.87 15.51 3.41
C ASP A 487 3.91 13.99 3.61
N TYR A 488 3.50 13.50 4.78
CA TYR A 488 3.36 12.08 5.08
C TYR A 488 2.41 11.87 6.27
N PHE A 489 1.70 10.75 6.26
CA PHE A 489 0.85 10.35 7.38
C PHE A 489 1.70 9.72 8.49
N ASP A 490 1.68 10.32 9.67
CA ASP A 490 2.27 9.74 10.87
C ASP A 490 1.57 10.27 12.14
N PRO A 491 0.85 9.41 12.88
CA PRO A 491 0.14 9.84 14.07
C PRO A 491 1.04 10.11 15.29
N PHE A 492 2.38 9.88 15.22
CA PHE A 492 3.31 9.90 16.37
C PHE A 492 4.33 11.04 16.44
N LEU A 493 4.50 11.87 15.41
CA LEU A 493 5.66 12.77 15.30
C LEU A 493 5.86 13.83 16.41
N ASP A 494 4.81 14.16 17.16
CA ASP A 494 4.83 15.24 18.17
C ASP A 494 4.72 14.72 19.62
N MET A 495 4.87 13.42 19.84
CA MET A 495 4.63 12.78 21.14
C MET A 495 5.88 12.42 21.93
#